data_AF-A0A1D3UT95-F1
#
_entry.id   AF-A0A1D3UT95-F1
#
_cell.length_a   1.000
_cell.length_b   1.000
_cell.length_c   1.000
_cell.angle_alpha   90.00
_cell.angle_beta   90.00
_cell.angle_gamma   90.00
#
_symmetry.space_group_name_H-M   'P 1'
#
loop_
_entity.id
_entity.type
_entity.pdbx_description
1 polymer ?
#
loop_
_entity_poly.entity_id
_entity_poly.type
_entity_poly.pdbx_seq_one_letter_code
_entity_poly.pdbx_strand_id
1 'polypeptide(L)'
;MLATSIIFLIIFCYMSYERQSAESIFAVFPLLAVGITPILGKYVDNKGKAATMLMLGSILLIICHLTFAFVLPQFKGNNIGGIALAFVTILVLGSSFSLVPAALWPSVPKLVDSKVIGSAYALIFWIQNIGLWLFPLLIGKVLNASNPEIVQQLADGTIAPEVASVSYNYTNPLMMLASLGILALVMGFWLKIEDKRKGYGLEKPNITG
;
A
#
# COMPACT_ATOMS: atom_id res chain seq x y z
N MET A 1 -25.71 -0.15 -6.99
CA MET A 1 -24.49 -0.93 -6.73
C MET A 1 -23.46 -0.15 -5.92
N LEU A 2 -22.95 1.01 -6.36
CA LEU A 2 -21.95 1.79 -5.59
C LEU A 2 -22.44 2.21 -4.19
N ALA A 3 -23.65 2.75 -4.08
CA ALA A 3 -24.23 3.15 -2.79
C ALA A 3 -24.34 1.95 -1.82
N THR A 4 -24.72 0.78 -2.34
CA THR A 4 -24.79 -0.46 -1.58
C THR A 4 -23.41 -0.90 -1.06
N SER A 5 -22.37 -0.82 -1.90
CA SER A 5 -20.99 -1.14 -1.50
C SER A 5 -20.45 -0.17 -0.44
N ILE A 6 -20.78 1.12 -0.52
CA ILE A 6 -20.41 2.12 0.50
C ILE A 6 -21.08 1.80 1.84
N ILE A 7 -22.37 1.46 1.83
CA ILE A 7 -23.10 1.07 3.05
C ILE A 7 -22.47 -0.17 3.68
N PHE A 8 -22.15 -1.21 2.89
CA PHE A 8 -21.47 -2.40 3.41
C PHE A 8 -20.09 -2.07 3.99
N LEU A 9 -19.32 -1.17 3.37
CA LEU A 9 -18.03 -0.74 3.91
C LEU A 9 -18.19 0.00 5.25
N ILE A 10 -19.18 0.89 5.38
CA ILE A 10 -19.46 1.60 6.63
C ILE A 10 -19.85 0.61 7.73
N ILE A 11 -20.73 -0.34 7.43
CA ILE A 11 -21.14 -1.39 8.37
C ILE A 11 -19.93 -2.23 8.78
N PHE A 12 -19.06 -2.60 7.84
CA PHE A 12 -17.85 -3.36 8.13
C PHE A 12 -16.86 -2.58 9.01
N CYS A 13 -16.68 -1.28 8.75
CA CYS A 13 -15.85 -0.41 9.60
C CYS A 13 -16.42 -0.34 11.03
N TYR A 14 -17.74 -0.22 11.18
CA TYR A 14 -18.39 -0.25 12.50
C TYR A 14 -18.16 -1.60 13.21
N MET A 15 -18.38 -2.72 12.52
CA MET A 15 -18.12 -4.05 13.08
C MET A 15 -16.65 -4.27 13.46
N SER A 16 -15.72 -3.73 12.67
CA SER A 16 -14.28 -3.81 12.93
C SER A 16 -13.88 -2.95 14.11
N TYR A 17 -14.50 -1.78 14.26
CA TYR A 17 -14.34 -0.92 15.43
C TYR A 17 -14.81 -1.63 16.71
N GLU A 18 -15.98 -2.28 16.69
CA GLU A 18 -16.49 -3.05 17.83
C GLU A 18 -15.60 -4.25 18.19
N ARG A 19 -15.01 -4.91 17.19
CA ARG A 19 -14.10 -6.06 17.41
C ARG A 19 -12.73 -5.65 17.95
N GLN A 20 -12.28 -4.42 17.70
CA GLN A 20 -10.95 -3.89 18.05
C GLN A 20 -9.76 -4.80 17.68
N SER A 21 -9.94 -5.74 16.75
CA SER A 21 -8.88 -6.67 16.33
C SER A 21 -8.09 -6.07 15.16
N ALA A 22 -6.76 -6.17 15.20
CA ALA A 22 -5.90 -5.62 14.16
C ALA A 22 -6.22 -6.19 12.76
N GLU A 23 -6.61 -7.46 12.67
CA GLU A 23 -7.06 -8.11 11.44
C GLU A 23 -8.31 -7.46 10.83
N SER A 24 -9.28 -7.05 11.65
CA SER A 24 -10.55 -6.49 11.18
C SER A 24 -10.36 -5.08 10.66
N ILE A 25 -9.56 -4.27 11.37
CA ILE A 25 -9.16 -2.95 10.91
C ILE A 25 -8.37 -3.07 9.60
N PHE A 26 -7.41 -4.00 9.53
CA PHE A 26 -6.62 -4.22 8.31
C PHE A 26 -7.48 -4.72 7.13
N ALA A 27 -8.52 -5.53 7.36
CA ALA A 27 -9.41 -6.01 6.30
C ALA A 27 -10.17 -4.90 5.55
N VAL A 28 -10.23 -3.68 6.11
CA VAL A 28 -10.74 -2.49 5.38
C VAL A 28 -9.88 -2.14 4.18
N PHE A 29 -8.56 -2.38 4.25
CA PHE A 29 -7.59 -2.12 3.19
C PHE A 29 -8.01 -2.73 1.83
N PRO A 30 -8.14 -4.07 1.70
CA PRO A 30 -8.50 -4.69 0.42
C PRO A 30 -9.92 -4.35 0.00
N LEU A 31 -10.86 -4.21 0.94
CA LEU A 31 -12.26 -3.88 0.64
C LEU A 31 -12.40 -2.50 -0.02
N LEU A 32 -11.71 -1.50 0.54
CA LEU A 32 -11.65 -0.17 -0.07
C LEU A 32 -11.00 -0.25 -1.45
N ALA A 33 -9.89 -0.97 -1.57
CA ALA A 33 -9.13 -1.04 -2.81
C ALA A 33 -9.95 -1.61 -3.97
N VAL A 34 -10.72 -2.68 -3.73
CA VAL A 34 -11.61 -3.28 -4.73
C VAL A 34 -12.67 -2.29 -5.21
N GLY A 35 -13.21 -1.45 -4.32
CA GLY A 35 -14.20 -0.44 -4.68
C GLY A 35 -13.64 0.76 -5.45
N ILE A 36 -12.48 1.26 -5.05
CA ILE A 36 -11.89 2.48 -5.62
C ILE A 36 -11.17 2.22 -6.94
N THR A 37 -10.49 1.08 -7.09
CA THR A 37 -9.64 0.79 -8.27
C THR A 37 -10.38 0.92 -9.61
N PRO A 38 -11.61 0.41 -9.80
CA PRO A 38 -12.35 0.58 -11.06
C PRO A 38 -12.68 2.04 -11.37
N ILE A 39 -12.98 2.84 -10.34
CA ILE A 39 -13.30 4.27 -10.48
C ILE A 39 -12.04 5.03 -10.94
N LEU A 40 -10.90 4.74 -10.32
CA LEU A 40 -9.62 5.32 -10.70
C LEU A 40 -9.15 4.85 -12.08
N GLY A 41 -9.38 3.59 -12.44
CA GLY A 41 -9.10 3.09 -13.79
C GLY A 41 -9.90 3.86 -14.83
N LYS A 42 -11.21 4.01 -14.60
CA LYS A 42 -12.06 4.86 -15.46
C LYS A 42 -11.56 6.30 -15.53
N TYR A 43 -11.09 6.87 -14.42
CA TYR A 43 -10.50 8.21 -14.43
C TYR A 43 -9.25 8.28 -15.32
N VAL A 44 -8.32 7.32 -15.20
CA VAL A 44 -7.12 7.22 -16.05
C VAL A 44 -7.52 7.11 -17.52
N ASP A 45 -8.50 6.27 -17.84
CA ASP A 45 -8.93 6.06 -19.22
C ASP A 45 -9.48 7.33 -19.88
N ASN A 46 -10.20 8.16 -19.12
CA ASN A 46 -10.87 9.37 -19.63
C ASN A 46 -10.02 10.65 -19.49
N LYS A 47 -9.12 10.72 -18.51
CA LYS A 47 -8.36 11.94 -18.17
C LYS A 47 -6.84 11.77 -18.32
N GLY A 48 -6.34 10.55 -18.47
CA GLY A 48 -4.92 10.25 -18.50
C GLY A 48 -4.30 10.30 -17.11
N LYS A 49 -3.12 10.95 -17.00
CA LYS A 49 -2.40 11.15 -15.73
C LYS A 49 -1.89 9.87 -15.05
N ALA A 50 -1.64 8.81 -15.81
CA ALA A 50 -1.21 7.54 -15.22
C ALA A 50 0.12 7.68 -14.43
N ALA A 51 1.14 8.32 -15.02
CA ALA A 51 2.42 8.53 -14.34
C ALA A 51 2.26 9.40 -13.07
N THR A 52 1.44 10.46 -13.15
CA THR A 52 1.14 11.31 -12.00
C THR A 52 0.39 10.54 -10.89
N MET A 53 -0.55 9.67 -11.23
CA MET A 53 -1.26 8.84 -10.26
C MET A 53 -0.34 7.81 -9.57
N LEU A 54 0.63 7.24 -10.30
CA LEU A 54 1.65 6.36 -9.72
C LEU A 54 2.50 7.10 -8.67
N MET A 55 2.90 8.35 -8.97
CA MET A 55 3.63 9.19 -8.04
C MET A 55 2.80 9.55 -6.81
N LEU A 56 1.53 9.91 -6.99
CA LEU A 56 0.62 10.20 -5.88
C LEU A 56 0.42 8.98 -4.99
N GLY A 57 0.24 7.78 -5.57
CA GLY A 57 0.20 6.54 -4.79
C GLY A 57 1.48 6.36 -3.96
N SER A 58 2.65 6.54 -4.57
CA SER A 58 3.93 6.43 -3.84
C SER A 58 4.05 7.43 -2.69
N ILE A 59 3.61 8.69 -2.87
CA ILE A 59 3.60 9.71 -1.81
C ILE A 59 2.67 9.30 -0.65
N LEU A 60 1.45 8.88 -0.96
CA LEU A 60 0.49 8.42 0.06
C LEU A 60 1.04 7.21 0.82
N LEU A 61 1.68 6.26 0.13
CA LEU A 61 2.33 5.11 0.73
C LEU A 61 3.40 5.53 1.75
N ILE A 62 4.27 6.48 1.38
CA ILE A 62 5.30 7.02 2.30
C ILE A 62 4.62 7.61 3.54
N ILE A 63 3.63 8.48 3.35
CA ILE A 63 2.90 9.15 4.44
C ILE A 63 2.25 8.13 5.38
N CYS A 64 1.61 7.09 4.84
CA CYS A 64 0.98 6.04 5.66
C CYS A 64 1.99 5.30 6.53
N HIS A 65 3.12 4.86 5.96
CA HIS A 65 4.13 4.11 6.71
C HIS A 65 4.81 4.97 7.78
N LEU A 66 5.08 6.24 7.49
CA LEU A 66 5.63 7.18 8.48
C LEU A 66 4.60 7.49 9.59
N THR A 67 3.32 7.63 9.24
CA THR A 67 2.24 7.79 10.23
C THR A 67 2.17 6.59 11.17
N PHE A 68 2.23 5.36 10.66
CA PHE A 68 2.29 4.16 11.49
C PHE A 68 3.57 4.07 12.33
N ALA A 69 4.71 4.50 11.79
CA ALA A 69 6.00 4.38 12.45
C ALA A 69 6.16 5.35 13.62
N PHE A 70 5.61 6.57 13.51
CA PHE A 70 5.92 7.67 14.41
C PHE A 70 4.71 8.29 15.09
N VAL A 71 3.55 8.35 14.42
CA VAL A 71 2.37 9.05 14.96
C VAL A 71 1.49 8.08 15.73
N LEU A 72 1.17 6.91 15.17
CA LEU A 72 0.32 5.93 15.84
C LEU A 72 0.85 5.51 17.23
N PRO A 73 2.16 5.29 17.45
CA PRO A 73 2.68 4.96 18.77
C PRO A 73 2.46 6.04 19.83
N GLN A 74 2.30 7.32 19.44
CA GLN A 74 2.03 8.42 20.37
C GLN A 74 0.62 8.34 20.99
N PHE A 75 -0.28 7.55 20.39
CA PHE A 75 -1.63 7.30 20.90
C PHE A 75 -1.71 6.09 21.82
N LYS A 76 -0.59 5.47 22.20
CA LYS A 76 -0.57 4.41 23.23
C LYS A 76 -1.19 4.94 24.53
N GLY A 77 -2.30 4.35 24.96
CA GLY A 77 -3.09 4.77 26.12
C GLY A 77 -4.35 5.60 25.79
N ASN A 78 -4.51 6.08 24.56
CA ASN A 78 -5.74 6.69 24.06
C ASN A 78 -6.38 5.80 22.97
N ASN A 79 -7.22 4.86 23.40
CA ASN A 79 -7.80 3.84 22.51
C ASN A 79 -8.64 4.46 21.37
N ILE A 80 -9.43 5.50 21.66
CA ILE A 80 -10.30 6.12 20.64
C ILE A 80 -9.45 6.81 19.56
N GLY A 81 -8.46 7.60 19.97
CA GLY A 81 -7.58 8.32 19.04
C GLY A 81 -6.71 7.38 18.21
N GLY A 82 -6.15 6.35 18.83
CA GLY A 82 -5.31 5.36 18.14
C GLY A 82 -6.08 4.56 17.09
N ILE A 83 -7.29 4.09 17.43
CA ILE A 83 -8.14 3.35 16.50
C ILE A 83 -8.57 4.25 15.33
N ALA A 84 -9.04 5.47 15.60
CA ALA A 84 -9.45 6.41 14.56
C ALA A 84 -8.30 6.71 13.58
N LEU A 85 -7.10 6.99 14.10
CA LEU A 85 -5.92 7.23 13.29
C LEU A 85 -5.54 6.00 12.46
N ALA A 86 -5.61 4.80 13.03
CA ALA A 86 -5.33 3.56 12.31
C ALA A 86 -6.29 3.36 11.13
N PHE A 87 -7.60 3.54 11.33
CA PHE A 87 -8.60 3.45 10.26
C PHE A 87 -8.35 4.47 9.15
N VAL A 88 -8.14 5.74 9.50
CA VAL A 88 -7.86 6.79 8.50
C VAL A 88 -6.60 6.45 7.71
N THR A 89 -5.53 6.03 8.40
CA THR A 89 -4.27 5.67 7.76
C THR A 89 -4.43 4.45 6.82
N ILE A 90 -5.24 3.45 7.21
CA ILE A 90 -5.55 2.27 6.39
C ILE A 90 -6.40 2.65 5.16
N LEU A 91 -7.36 3.57 5.30
CA LEU A 91 -8.14 4.06 4.17
C LEU A 91 -7.27 4.83 3.16
N VAL A 92 -6.34 5.65 3.65
CA VAL A 92 -5.36 6.33 2.80
C VAL A 92 -4.42 5.31 2.13
N LEU A 93 -3.99 4.29 2.86
CA LEU A 93 -3.16 3.21 2.32
C LEU A 93 -3.90 2.40 1.24
N GLY A 94 -5.18 2.10 1.44
CA GLY A 94 -6.03 1.46 0.43
C GLY A 94 -6.19 2.31 -0.81
N SER A 95 -6.37 3.63 -0.65
CA SER A 95 -6.44 4.58 -1.77
C SER A 95 -5.13 4.64 -2.55
N SER A 96 -3.99 4.67 -1.85
CA SER A 96 -2.65 4.54 -2.43
C SER A 96 -2.52 3.25 -3.25
N PHE A 97 -2.91 2.11 -2.66
CA PHE A 97 -2.85 0.81 -3.32
C PHE A 97 -3.79 0.70 -4.52
N SER A 98 -4.89 1.46 -4.59
CA SER A 98 -5.73 1.54 -5.78
C SER A 98 -5.13 2.39 -6.89
N LEU A 99 -4.48 3.51 -6.56
CA LEU A 99 -3.87 4.42 -7.53
C LEU A 99 -2.83 3.72 -8.41
N VAL A 100 -2.02 2.84 -7.81
CA VAL A 100 -0.91 2.17 -8.49
C VAL A 100 -1.38 1.22 -9.60
N PRO A 101 -2.15 0.15 -9.35
CA PRO A 101 -2.62 -0.77 -10.39
C PRO A 101 -3.56 -0.06 -11.38
N ALA A 102 -4.44 0.84 -10.91
CA ALA A 102 -5.33 1.58 -11.80
C ALA A 102 -4.59 2.37 -12.88
N ALA A 103 -3.40 2.90 -12.57
CA ALA A 103 -2.57 3.62 -13.51
C ALA A 103 -1.55 2.71 -14.24
N LEU A 104 -0.99 1.72 -13.56
CA LEU A 104 0.08 0.87 -14.07
C LEU A 104 -0.39 -0.03 -15.20
N TRP A 105 -1.47 -0.80 -14.99
CA TRP A 105 -1.91 -1.82 -15.95
C TRP A 105 -2.31 -1.20 -17.31
N PRO A 106 -3.08 -0.10 -17.38
CA PRO A 106 -3.38 0.57 -18.65
C PRO A 106 -2.16 1.23 -19.31
N SER A 107 -1.07 1.44 -18.57
CA SER A 107 0.17 2.01 -19.10
C SER A 107 1.03 0.99 -19.85
N VAL A 108 0.96 -0.29 -19.48
CA VAL A 108 1.81 -1.33 -20.09
C VAL A 108 1.63 -1.40 -21.62
N PRO A 109 0.41 -1.49 -22.19
CA PRO A 109 0.23 -1.54 -23.64
C PRO A 109 0.74 -0.30 -24.40
N LYS A 110 0.94 0.84 -23.72
CA LYS A 110 1.53 2.06 -24.31
C LYS A 110 3.05 2.03 -24.35
N LEU A 111 3.67 1.21 -23.51
CA LEU A 111 5.12 1.17 -23.30
C LEU A 111 5.79 0.01 -24.05
N VAL A 112 5.06 -1.06 -24.32
CA VAL A 112 5.61 -2.29 -24.92
C VAL A 112 4.90 -2.63 -26.22
N ASP A 113 5.66 -3.18 -27.17
CA ASP A 113 5.11 -3.66 -28.42
C ASP A 113 4.10 -4.80 -28.19
N SER A 114 3.03 -4.80 -28.98
CA SER A 114 1.95 -5.78 -28.88
C SER A 114 2.42 -7.23 -29.03
N LYS A 115 3.52 -7.47 -29.76
CA LYS A 115 4.14 -8.78 -29.95
C LYS A 115 4.70 -9.39 -28.66
N VAL A 116 5.06 -8.56 -27.67
CA VAL A 116 5.74 -9.00 -26.42
C VAL A 116 4.98 -8.58 -25.15
N ILE A 117 3.74 -8.11 -25.28
CA ILE A 117 2.94 -7.64 -24.14
C ILE A 117 2.70 -8.72 -23.08
N GLY A 118 2.54 -9.98 -23.50
CA GLY A 118 2.42 -11.12 -22.59
C GLY A 118 3.68 -11.34 -21.75
N SER A 119 4.86 -11.25 -22.39
CA SER A 119 6.16 -11.34 -21.72
C SER A 119 6.37 -10.18 -20.75
N ALA A 120 5.94 -8.97 -21.11
CA ALA A 120 6.01 -7.81 -20.22
C ALA A 120 5.16 -8.01 -18.95
N TYR A 121 3.92 -8.50 -19.08
CA TYR A 121 3.09 -8.81 -17.91
C TYR A 121 3.66 -9.96 -17.08
N ALA A 122 4.18 -11.02 -17.71
CA ALA A 122 4.83 -12.11 -17.01
C ALA A 122 6.03 -11.63 -16.17
N LEU A 123 6.84 -10.73 -16.72
CA LEU A 123 7.97 -10.13 -16.02
C LEU A 123 7.51 -9.27 -14.82
N ILE A 124 6.47 -8.45 -15.00
CA ILE A 124 5.88 -7.65 -13.92
C ILE A 124 5.40 -8.56 -12.78
N PHE A 125 4.70 -9.66 -13.09
CA PHE A 125 4.26 -10.62 -12.07
C PHE A 125 5.43 -11.35 -11.41
N TRP A 126 6.46 -11.73 -12.17
CA TRP A 126 7.65 -12.38 -11.60
C TRP A 126 8.36 -11.48 -10.59
N ILE A 127 8.57 -10.20 -10.93
CA ILE A 127 9.16 -9.21 -10.00
C ILE A 127 8.26 -9.03 -8.76
N GLN A 128 6.94 -8.96 -8.94
CA GLN A 128 6.01 -8.86 -7.81
C GLN A 128 6.10 -10.08 -6.89
N ASN A 129 6.21 -11.30 -7.43
CA ASN A 129 6.37 -12.51 -6.62
C ASN A 129 7.68 -12.52 -5.84
N ILE A 130 8.77 -12.00 -6.41
CA ILE A 130 10.02 -11.78 -5.67
C ILE A 130 9.78 -10.83 -4.50
N GLY A 131 9.07 -9.72 -4.73
CA GLY A 131 8.71 -8.78 -3.66
C GLY A 131 7.86 -9.42 -2.55
N LEU A 132 6.83 -10.20 -2.92
CA LEU A 132 5.97 -10.91 -1.99
C LEU A 132 6.72 -11.93 -1.13
N TRP A 133 7.78 -12.54 -1.65
CA TRP A 133 8.65 -13.43 -0.88
C TRP A 133 9.69 -12.68 -0.05
N LEU A 134 10.36 -11.69 -0.64
CA LEU A 134 11.51 -11.00 -0.06
C LEU A 134 11.12 -10.09 1.11
N PHE A 135 10.09 -9.26 0.95
CA PHE A 135 9.79 -8.21 1.93
C PHE A 135 9.27 -8.74 3.27
N PRO A 136 8.43 -9.79 3.35
CA PRO A 136 8.08 -10.40 4.63
C PRO A 136 9.29 -10.92 5.40
N LEU A 137 10.26 -11.53 4.70
CA LEU A 137 11.51 -11.99 5.33
C LEU A 137 12.38 -10.82 5.83
N LEU A 138 12.47 -9.74 5.05
CA LEU A 138 13.18 -8.53 5.47
C LEU A 138 12.52 -7.86 6.67
N ILE A 139 11.18 -7.75 6.69
CA ILE A 139 10.43 -7.23 7.83
C ILE A 139 10.77 -8.03 9.08
N GLY A 140 10.69 -9.37 9.02
CA GLY A 140 11.02 -10.22 10.18
C GLY A 140 12.46 -10.05 10.66
N LYS A 141 13.43 -9.98 9.75
CA LYS A 141 14.84 -9.75 10.10
C LYS A 141 15.06 -8.39 10.76
N VAL A 142 14.50 -7.32 10.19
CA VAL A 142 14.62 -5.96 10.73
C VAL A 142 13.91 -5.86 12.08
N LEU A 143 12.72 -6.48 12.21
CA LEU A 143 11.95 -6.51 13.45
C LEU A 143 12.73 -7.19 14.58
N ASN A 144 13.31 -8.36 14.31
CA ASN A 144 14.11 -9.07 15.31
C ASN A 144 15.37 -8.28 15.68
N ALA A 145 16.07 -7.71 14.69
CA ALA A 145 17.27 -6.91 14.92
C ALA A 145 17.00 -5.63 15.72
N SER A 146 15.81 -5.03 15.57
CA SER A 146 15.42 -3.84 16.32
C SER A 146 14.78 -4.12 17.68
N ASN A 147 14.49 -5.38 18.01
CA ASN A 147 13.84 -5.79 19.25
C ASN A 147 14.57 -6.98 19.92
N PRO A 148 15.89 -6.89 20.18
CA PRO A 148 16.67 -8.03 20.68
C PRO A 148 16.16 -8.55 22.03
N GLU A 149 15.69 -7.65 22.90
CA GLU A 149 15.15 -8.02 24.21
C GLU A 149 13.88 -8.89 24.11
N ILE A 150 12.94 -8.53 23.23
CA ILE A 150 11.70 -9.30 23.03
C ILE A 150 12.00 -10.67 22.42
N VAL A 151 12.95 -10.72 21.47
CA VAL A 151 13.40 -11.98 20.85
C VAL A 151 14.04 -12.89 21.90
N GLN A 152 14.90 -12.34 22.76
CA GLN A 152 15.54 -13.09 23.82
C GLN A 152 14.52 -13.61 24.85
N GLN A 153 13.61 -12.74 25.32
CA GLN A 153 12.57 -13.14 26.27
C GLN A 153 11.65 -14.24 25.72
N LEU A 154 11.36 -14.21 24.41
CA LEU A 154 10.58 -15.26 23.75
C LEU A 154 11.37 -16.57 23.66
N ALA A 155 12.67 -16.51 23.33
CA ALA A 155 13.54 -17.67 23.27
C ALA A 155 13.76 -18.32 24.64
N ASP A 156 13.89 -17.51 25.68
CA ASP A 156 14.07 -17.93 27.08
C ASP A 156 12.74 -18.37 27.73
N GLY A 157 11.61 -18.31 26.99
CA GLY A 157 10.28 -18.69 27.48
C GLY A 157 9.72 -17.75 28.57
N THR A 158 10.32 -16.58 28.74
CA THR A 158 9.94 -15.58 29.75
C THR A 158 8.64 -14.86 29.37
N ILE A 159 8.36 -14.74 28.07
CA ILE A 159 7.09 -14.21 27.55
C ILE A 159 6.46 -15.21 26.59
N ALA A 160 5.14 -15.29 26.60
CA ALA A 160 4.39 -16.11 25.65
C ALA A 160 4.41 -15.46 24.25
N PRO A 161 4.31 -16.25 23.15
CA PRO A 161 4.28 -15.73 21.79
C PRO A 161 3.21 -14.66 21.54
N GLU A 162 2.06 -14.78 22.21
CA GLU A 162 0.94 -13.85 22.10
C GLU A 162 1.32 -12.48 22.66
N VAL A 163 2.04 -12.46 23.78
CA VAL A 163 2.54 -11.22 24.42
C VAL A 163 3.64 -10.59 23.57
N ALA A 164 4.55 -11.41 23.01
CA ALA A 164 5.59 -10.91 22.12
C ALA A 164 5.00 -10.21 20.88
N SER A 165 3.95 -10.78 20.28
CA SER A 165 3.34 -10.28 19.03
C SER A 165 2.85 -8.83 19.10
N VAL A 166 2.39 -8.39 20.27
CA VAL A 166 1.90 -7.01 20.53
C VAL A 166 2.95 -6.10 21.17
N SER A 167 4.08 -6.66 21.59
CA SER A 167 5.15 -5.93 22.29
C SER A 167 6.24 -5.42 21.35
N TYR A 168 6.33 -5.97 20.13
CA TYR A 168 7.32 -5.55 19.15
C TYR A 168 7.18 -4.07 18.74
N ASN A 169 8.33 -3.40 18.60
CA ASN A 169 8.42 -2.10 17.98
C ASN A 169 8.60 -2.24 16.46
N TYR A 170 7.63 -1.73 15.69
CA TYR A 170 7.60 -1.78 14.23
C TYR A 170 8.16 -0.54 13.52
N THR A 171 8.70 0.46 14.24
CA THR A 171 9.22 1.69 13.64
C THR A 171 10.28 1.41 12.58
N ASN A 172 11.26 0.54 12.84
CA ASN A 172 12.33 0.24 11.88
C ASN A 172 11.83 -0.49 10.62
N PRO A 173 11.01 -1.56 10.72
CA PRO A 173 10.38 -2.16 9.54
C PRO A 173 9.53 -1.17 8.73
N LEU A 174 8.78 -0.29 9.39
CA LEU A 174 7.93 0.69 8.70
C LEU A 174 8.76 1.79 8.00
N MET A 175 9.89 2.21 8.59
CA MET A 175 10.84 3.09 7.90
C MET A 175 11.45 2.44 6.67
N MET A 176 11.79 1.14 6.74
CA MET A 176 12.25 0.38 5.58
C MET A 176 11.18 0.41 4.48
N LEU A 177 9.91 0.15 4.80
CA LEU A 177 8.82 0.21 3.81
C LEU A 177 8.61 1.62 3.25
N ALA A 178 8.71 2.66 4.07
CA ALA A 178 8.65 4.04 3.61
C ALA A 178 9.80 4.36 2.63
N SER A 179 11.00 3.82 2.85
CA SER A 179 12.13 4.01 1.93
C SER A 179 11.89 3.39 0.55
N LEU A 180 11.17 2.27 0.48
CA LEU A 180 10.74 1.68 -0.79
C LEU A 180 9.72 2.58 -1.51
N GLY A 181 8.85 3.24 -0.76
CA GLY A 181 7.96 4.27 -1.29
C GLY A 181 8.72 5.44 -1.91
N ILE A 182 9.83 5.87 -1.30
CA ILE A 182 10.72 6.90 -1.86
C ILE A 182 11.34 6.41 -3.17
N LEU A 183 11.84 5.17 -3.21
CA LEU A 183 12.38 4.58 -4.43
C LEU A 183 11.31 4.52 -5.54
N ALA A 184 10.09 4.09 -5.20
CA ALA A 184 8.96 4.07 -6.14
C ALA A 184 8.61 5.47 -6.66
N LEU A 185 8.67 6.49 -5.81
CA LEU A 185 8.46 7.89 -6.20
C LEU A 185 9.54 8.37 -7.17
N VAL A 186 10.82 8.07 -6.91
CA VAL A 186 11.93 8.38 -7.83
C VAL A 186 11.73 7.70 -9.18
N MET A 187 11.35 6.42 -9.19
CA MET A 187 11.01 5.69 -10.42
C MET A 187 9.80 6.32 -11.13
N GLY A 188 8.82 6.82 -10.40
CA GLY A 188 7.67 7.55 -10.96
C GLY A 188 8.07 8.86 -11.65
N PHE A 189 8.98 9.63 -11.05
CA PHE A 189 9.55 10.81 -11.69
C PHE A 189 10.31 10.44 -12.96
N TRP A 190 11.12 9.38 -12.91
CA TRP A 190 11.85 8.91 -14.09
C TRP A 190 10.90 8.48 -15.20
N LEU A 191 9.86 7.71 -14.89
CA LEU A 191 8.83 7.29 -15.85
C LEU A 191 8.16 8.51 -16.51
N LYS A 192 7.84 9.55 -15.72
CA LYS A 192 7.23 10.78 -16.24
C LYS A 192 8.17 11.56 -17.17
N ILE A 193 9.47 11.58 -16.87
CA ILE A 193 10.48 12.18 -17.76
C ILE A 193 10.55 11.38 -19.07
N GLU A 194 10.57 10.06 -18.97
CA GLU A 194 10.67 9.18 -20.14
C GLU A 194 9.42 9.27 -21.03
N ASP A 195 8.22 9.33 -20.44
CA ASP A 195 6.97 9.60 -21.15
C ASP A 195 7.04 10.89 -21.96
N LYS A 196 7.60 11.96 -21.37
CA LYS A 196 7.78 13.24 -22.08
C LYS A 196 8.80 13.14 -23.22
N ARG A 197 9.88 12.37 -23.04
CA ARG A 197 10.96 12.22 -24.04
C ARG A 197 10.55 11.36 -25.23
N LYS A 198 9.86 10.24 -24.97
CA LYS A 198 9.50 9.24 -25.98
C LYS A 198 8.06 9.35 -26.47
N GLY A 199 7.23 10.14 -25.80
CA GLY A 199 5.87 10.43 -26.22
C GLY A 199 4.89 9.27 -26.06
N TYR A 200 5.10 8.39 -25.07
CA TYR A 200 4.23 7.22 -24.82
C TYR A 200 2.77 7.60 -24.52
N GLY A 201 2.53 8.82 -24.04
CA GLY A 201 1.20 9.33 -23.78
C GLY A 201 0.59 8.79 -22.48
N LEU A 202 1.40 8.49 -21.47
CA LEU A 202 0.92 8.05 -20.15
C LEU A 202 0.10 9.15 -19.45
N GLU A 203 0.42 10.41 -19.73
CA GLU A 203 -0.32 11.55 -19.21
C GLU A 203 -1.58 11.90 -20.02
N LYS A 204 -1.81 11.24 -21.18
CA LYS A 204 -2.96 11.48 -22.07
C LYS A 204 -4.10 10.49 -21.82
N PRO A 205 -5.36 10.87 -22.09
CA PRO A 205 -6.50 9.95 -22.07
C PRO A 205 -6.31 8.76 -23.01
N ASN A 206 -6.87 7.60 -22.63
CA ASN A 206 -6.93 6.41 -23.47
C ASN A 206 -8.11 6.46 -24.45
N ILE A 207 -9.19 7.12 -24.03
CA ILE A 207 -10.41 7.27 -24.80
C ILE A 207 -10.58 8.75 -25.11
N THR A 208 -10.68 9.09 -26.40
CA THR A 208 -11.11 10.41 -26.86
C THR A 208 -12.62 10.33 -27.10
N GLY A 209 -13.39 11.02 -26.25
CA GLY A 209 -14.81 11.26 -26.47
C GLY A 209 -15.06 12.27 -27.57
#